data_AF-A0AAV5HIF8-F1
#
_entry.id   AF-A0AAV5HIF8-F1
#
_cell.length_a   1.000
_cell.length_b   1.000
_cell.length_c   1.000
_cell.angle_alpha   90.00
_cell.angle_beta   90.00
_cell.angle_gamma   90.00
#
_symmetry.space_group_name_H-M   'P 1'
#
loop_
_entity.id
_entity.type
_entity.pdbx_description
1 polymer ?
#
loop_
_entity_poly.entity_id
_entity_poly.type
_entity_poly.pdbx_seq_one_letter_code
_entity_poly.pdbx_strand_id
1 'polypeptide(L)'
;MASSSAIKFVFVAALPLVLLVLLAPASEAAISCSDVIKDLRPCVNYLVNGTGAPPSSCCAGASALASAATSSADKKAACQCIKSAAQKMNPNQQLAQALPANCGITLPVAVSPNVDCSKVG
;
A
#
# COMPACT_ATOMS: atom_id res chain seq x y z
N MET A 1 -9.78 -62.79 -20.10
CA MET A 1 -8.62 -62.21 -19.39
C MET A 1 -7.89 -61.33 -20.41
N ALA A 2 -7.53 -60.10 -20.03
CA ALA A 2 -7.07 -58.98 -20.87
C ALA A 2 -8.21 -58.16 -21.52
N SER A 3 -8.66 -57.14 -20.79
CA SER A 3 -9.62 -56.13 -21.26
C SER A 3 -8.87 -55.00 -21.97
N SER A 4 -8.99 -55.02 -23.30
CA SER A 4 -9.17 -53.92 -24.26
C SER A 4 -8.51 -52.55 -24.02
N SER A 5 -7.46 -52.30 -24.80
CA SER A 5 -7.05 -50.97 -25.25
C SER A 5 -8.13 -50.34 -26.14
N ALA A 6 -8.61 -49.15 -25.80
CA ALA A 6 -9.38 -48.31 -26.71
C ALA A 6 -9.00 -46.84 -26.51
N ILE A 7 -8.04 -46.42 -27.32
CA ILE A 7 -7.75 -45.03 -27.66
C ILE A 7 -9.05 -44.44 -28.23
N LYS A 8 -9.72 -43.57 -27.47
CA LYS A 8 -10.83 -42.77 -27.97
C LYS A 8 -10.29 -41.40 -28.37
N PHE A 9 -9.92 -41.28 -29.65
CA PHE A 9 -9.81 -40.01 -30.33
C PHE A 9 -11.17 -39.31 -30.28
N VAL A 10 -11.32 -38.35 -29.37
CA VAL A 10 -12.41 -37.37 -29.45
C VAL A 10 -11.79 -36.08 -29.98
N PHE A 11 -11.81 -35.94 -31.29
CA PHE A 11 -11.64 -34.66 -31.97
C PHE A 11 -12.94 -33.87 -31.81
N VAL A 12 -13.00 -32.95 -30.85
CA VAL A 12 -13.92 -31.80 -30.90
C VAL A 12 -13.17 -30.57 -30.39
N ALA A 13 -13.12 -29.56 -31.26
CA ALA A 13 -12.41 -28.30 -31.11
C ALA A 13 -12.92 -27.45 -29.93
N ALA A 14 -11.99 -26.90 -29.14
CA ALA A 14 -12.00 -25.56 -28.53
C ALA A 14 -10.92 -25.46 -27.42
N LEU A 15 -9.77 -24.85 -27.73
CA LEU A 15 -9.04 -24.05 -26.72
C LEU A 15 -9.73 -22.67 -26.68
N PRO A 16 -9.73 -21.89 -25.59
CA PRO A 16 -8.71 -21.91 -24.53
C PRO A 16 -9.31 -21.90 -23.11
N LEU A 17 -8.53 -22.29 -22.10
CA LEU A 17 -8.55 -21.65 -20.77
C LEU A 17 -7.41 -22.26 -19.97
N VAL A 18 -6.21 -21.79 -20.29
CA VAL A 18 -5.12 -21.79 -19.34
C VAL A 18 -5.57 -20.85 -18.21
N LEU A 19 -6.29 -21.38 -17.22
CA LEU A 19 -6.39 -20.74 -15.92
C LEU A 19 -5.04 -20.95 -15.22
N LEU A 20 -4.03 -20.20 -15.68
CA LEU A 20 -2.94 -19.80 -14.81
C LEU A 20 -3.59 -18.90 -13.78
N VAL A 21 -4.18 -19.52 -12.75
CA VAL A 21 -4.43 -18.83 -11.49
C VAL A 21 -3.05 -18.42 -11.03
N LEU A 22 -2.69 -17.18 -11.35
CA LEU A 22 -1.69 -16.43 -10.64
C LEU A 22 -2.16 -16.41 -9.19
N LEU A 23 -1.81 -17.46 -8.44
CA LEU A 23 -1.55 -17.38 -7.03
C LEU A 23 -0.37 -16.42 -6.91
N ALA A 24 -0.63 -15.13 -7.16
CA ALA A 24 0.21 -14.09 -6.61
C ALA A 24 0.25 -14.44 -5.12
N PRO A 25 1.44 -14.70 -4.55
CA PRO A 25 1.51 -14.86 -3.11
C PRO A 25 0.79 -13.64 -2.55
N ALA A 26 -0.27 -13.88 -1.78
CA ALA A 26 -0.79 -12.86 -0.90
C ALA A 26 0.33 -12.68 0.13
N SER A 27 1.36 -11.94 -0.25
CA SER A 27 2.41 -11.53 0.67
C SER A 27 1.68 -10.75 1.73
N GLU A 28 1.60 -11.36 2.91
CA GLU A 28 1.08 -10.75 4.10
C GLU A 28 1.87 -9.45 4.30
N ALA A 29 1.18 -8.32 4.42
CA ALA A 29 1.88 -7.06 4.65
C ALA A 29 2.66 -7.17 5.96
N ALA A 30 3.97 -6.91 5.91
CA ALA A 30 4.81 -6.89 7.09
C ALA A 30 4.50 -5.67 7.97
N ILE A 31 3.95 -4.61 7.37
CA ILE A 31 3.54 -3.39 8.06
C ILE A 31 2.12 -3.51 8.63
N SER A 32 1.97 -3.24 9.92
CA SER A 32 0.68 -3.05 10.56
C SER A 32 0.28 -1.57 10.64
N CYS A 33 -1.03 -1.28 10.77
CA CYS A 33 -1.49 0.09 11.02
C CYS A 33 -0.87 0.68 12.30
N SER A 34 -0.59 -0.13 13.31
CA SER A 34 0.06 0.37 14.53
C SER A 34 1.44 0.95 14.25
N ASP A 35 2.20 0.37 13.33
CA ASP A 35 3.52 0.85 12.91
C ASP A 35 3.39 2.16 12.14
N VAL A 36 2.47 2.22 11.18
CA VAL A 36 2.18 3.44 10.42
C VAL A 36 1.78 4.60 11.33
N ILE A 37 0.89 4.34 12.28
CA ILE A 37 0.46 5.36 13.24
C ILE A 37 1.61 5.76 14.15
N LYS A 38 2.45 4.82 14.60
CA LYS A 38 3.64 5.13 15.42
C LYS A 38 4.58 6.06 14.67
N ASP A 39 4.83 5.79 13.40
CA ASP A 39 5.78 6.53 12.58
C ASP A 39 5.24 7.92 12.19
N LEU A 40 3.94 8.04 11.92
CA LEU A 40 3.32 9.32 11.54
C LEU A 40 2.81 10.16 12.72
N ARG A 41 2.73 9.61 13.94
CA ARG A 41 2.33 10.35 15.15
C ARG A 41 3.07 11.69 15.32
N PRO A 42 4.40 11.79 15.18
CA PRO A 42 5.10 13.07 15.30
C PRO A 42 4.68 14.10 14.23
N CYS A 43 4.08 13.68 13.13
CA CYS A 43 3.59 14.56 12.07
C CYS A 43 2.21 15.17 12.35
N VAL A 44 1.43 14.62 13.29
CA VAL A 44 0.02 14.99 13.47
C VAL A 44 -0.17 16.49 13.66
N ASN A 45 0.59 17.13 14.56
CA ASN A 45 0.44 18.56 14.81
C ASN A 45 0.80 19.40 13.56
N TYR A 46 1.87 19.04 12.87
CA TYR A 46 2.26 19.67 11.60
C TYR A 46 1.18 19.49 10.53
N LEU A 47 0.64 18.28 10.37
CA LEU A 47 -0.36 17.97 9.36
C LEU A 47 -1.68 18.71 9.57
N VAL A 48 -2.03 19.10 10.80
CA VAL A 48 -3.28 19.80 11.10
C VAL A 48 -3.10 21.32 11.17
N ASN A 49 -2.08 21.80 11.89
CA ASN A 49 -1.92 23.22 12.22
C ASN A 49 -0.51 23.76 11.91
N GLY A 50 0.34 22.95 11.27
CA GLY A 50 1.73 23.30 11.02
C GLY A 50 1.89 24.48 10.08
N THR A 51 3.08 25.07 10.11
CA THR A 51 3.54 26.06 9.14
C THR A 51 5.01 25.81 8.82
N GLY A 52 5.46 26.22 7.64
CA GLY A 52 6.87 26.08 7.24
C GLY A 52 7.35 24.63 7.18
N ALA A 53 8.53 24.38 7.77
CA ALA A 53 9.16 23.06 7.74
C ALA A 53 8.59 22.12 8.82
N PRO A 54 8.37 20.83 8.50
CA PRO A 54 7.97 19.82 9.47
C PRO A 54 9.07 19.58 10.53
N PRO A 55 8.70 19.16 11.75
CA PRO A 55 9.67 18.82 12.77
C PRO A 55 10.52 17.62 12.34
N SER A 56 11.79 17.58 12.77
CA SER A 56 12.74 16.52 12.39
C SER A 56 12.24 15.12 12.75
N SER A 57 11.53 14.97 13.87
CA SER A 57 10.90 13.71 14.28
C SER A 57 9.81 13.25 13.32
N CYS A 58 9.06 14.18 12.71
CA CYS A 58 8.08 13.86 11.69
C CYS A 58 8.74 13.34 10.42
N CYS A 59 9.79 14.01 9.94
CA CYS A 59 10.52 13.54 8.76
C CYS A 59 11.20 12.19 9.00
N ALA A 60 11.78 11.97 10.18
CA ALA A 60 12.36 10.68 10.55
C ALA A 60 11.31 9.56 10.53
N GLY A 61 10.12 9.82 11.08
CA GLY A 61 9.01 8.86 11.05
C GLY A 61 8.48 8.60 9.64
N ALA A 62 8.25 9.65 8.85
CA ALA A 62 7.81 9.51 7.47
C ALA A 62 8.84 8.78 6.59
N SER A 63 10.14 9.00 6.83
CA SER A 63 11.22 8.26 6.19
C SER A 63 11.22 6.79 6.61
N ALA A 64 11.04 6.48 7.89
CA ALA A 64 10.97 5.10 8.38
C ALA A 64 9.79 4.34 7.73
N LEU A 65 8.63 4.99 7.62
CA LEU A 65 7.48 4.42 6.92
C LEU A 65 7.78 4.19 5.43
N ALA A 66 8.42 5.15 4.75
CA ALA A 66 8.81 5.00 3.35
C ALA A 66 9.79 3.84 3.15
N SER A 67 10.77 3.67 4.05
CA SER A 67 11.73 2.57 4.02
C SER A 67 11.12 1.22 4.37
N ALA A 68 10.06 1.18 5.16
CA ALA A 68 9.33 -0.05 5.44
C ALA A 68 8.41 -0.45 4.27
N ALA A 69 7.74 0.52 3.64
CA ALA A 69 6.72 0.29 2.62
C ALA A 69 7.32 0.01 1.23
N THR A 70 8.10 -1.06 1.13
CA THR A 70 8.84 -1.42 -0.10
C THR A 70 8.02 -2.29 -1.04
N SER A 71 7.25 -3.25 -0.53
CA SER A 71 6.41 -4.13 -1.34
C SER A 71 5.05 -3.52 -1.65
N SER A 72 4.40 -3.98 -2.72
CA SER A 72 3.04 -3.55 -3.06
C SER A 72 2.03 -3.82 -1.93
N ALA A 73 2.20 -4.94 -1.22
CA ALA A 73 1.35 -5.30 -0.08
C ALA A 73 1.52 -4.31 1.07
N ASP A 74 2.76 -3.96 1.42
CA ASP A 74 3.08 -3.01 2.49
C ASP A 74 2.58 -1.60 2.17
N LYS A 75 2.81 -1.13 0.94
CA LYS A 75 2.31 0.19 0.50
C LYS A 75 0.79 0.25 0.57
N LYS A 76 0.11 -0.82 0.14
CA LYS A 76 -1.36 -0.88 0.18
C LYS A 76 -1.89 -0.93 1.61
N ALA A 77 -1.28 -1.73 2.48
CA ALA A 77 -1.60 -1.76 3.90
C ALA A 77 -1.39 -0.37 4.53
N ALA A 78 -0.22 0.23 4.32
CA ALA A 78 0.08 1.56 4.82
C ALA A 78 -0.92 2.60 4.31
N CYS A 79 -1.31 2.52 3.04
CA CYS A 79 -2.33 3.40 2.47
C CYS A 79 -3.67 3.31 3.17
N GLN A 80 -4.17 2.10 3.42
CA GLN A 80 -5.45 1.93 4.12
C GLN A 80 -5.38 2.52 5.53
N CYS A 81 -4.27 2.29 6.23
CA CYS A 81 -4.05 2.84 7.56
C CYS A 81 -3.98 4.37 7.56
N ILE A 82 -3.21 4.96 6.63
CA ILE A 82 -3.11 6.41 6.45
C ILE A 82 -4.47 7.02 6.14
N LYS A 83 -5.24 6.41 5.24
CA LYS A 83 -6.57 6.86 4.85
C LYS A 83 -7.50 6.94 6.06
N SER A 84 -7.60 5.85 6.82
CA SER A 84 -8.44 5.80 8.02
C SER A 84 -7.99 6.80 9.10
N ALA A 85 -6.68 7.01 9.27
CA ALA A 85 -6.15 7.99 10.19
C ALA A 85 -6.46 9.43 9.74
N ALA A 86 -6.25 9.71 8.45
CA ALA A 86 -6.49 11.02 7.86
C ALA A 86 -7.98 11.40 7.89
N GLN A 87 -8.90 10.43 7.77
CA GLN A 87 -10.34 10.66 7.94
C GLN A 87 -10.71 11.13 9.36
N LYS A 88 -9.97 10.69 10.39
CA LYS A 88 -10.20 11.08 11.78
C LYS A 88 -9.53 12.40 12.15
N MET A 89 -8.33 12.62 11.62
CA MET A 89 -7.50 13.79 11.92
C MET A 89 -7.85 15.01 11.05
N ASN A 90 -8.36 14.77 9.84
CA ASN A 90 -8.65 15.78 8.82
C ASN A 90 -7.46 16.71 8.53
N PRO A 91 -6.34 16.18 8.00
CA PRO A 91 -5.13 16.97 7.77
C PRO A 91 -5.36 18.12 6.79
N ASN A 92 -4.61 19.20 6.96
CA ASN A 92 -4.48 20.23 5.95
C ASN A 92 -3.83 19.64 4.69
N GLN A 93 -4.56 19.71 3.58
CA GLN A 93 -4.14 19.10 2.33
C GLN A 93 -2.82 19.67 1.79
N GLN A 94 -2.58 20.97 1.93
CA GLN A 94 -1.35 21.60 1.45
C GLN A 94 -0.13 21.13 2.26
N LEU A 95 -0.26 21.03 3.58
CA LEU A 95 0.82 20.55 4.45
C LEU A 95 1.13 19.07 4.19
N ALA A 96 0.09 18.26 4.00
CA ALA A 96 0.23 16.85 3.68
C ALA A 96 0.89 16.61 2.32
N GLN A 97 0.56 17.40 1.30
CA GLN A 97 1.19 17.35 -0.02
C GLN A 97 2.65 17.85 0.00
N ALA A 98 2.95 18.86 0.81
CA ALA A 98 4.30 19.40 0.93
C ALA A 98 5.22 18.53 1.78
N LEU A 99 4.68 17.65 2.65
CA LEU A 99 5.46 16.86 3.60
C LEU A 99 6.63 16.09 2.96
N PRO A 100 6.46 15.32 1.88
CA PRO A 100 7.57 14.55 1.31
C PRO A 100 8.70 15.45 0.79
N ALA A 101 8.34 16.53 0.08
CA ALA A 101 9.30 17.49 -0.45
C ALA A 101 10.05 18.24 0.68
N ASN A 102 9.32 18.70 1.69
CA ASN A 102 9.90 19.40 2.84
C ASN A 102 10.78 18.49 3.71
N CYS A 103 10.53 17.18 3.69
CA CYS A 103 11.37 16.18 4.36
C CYS A 103 12.48 15.61 3.47
N GLY A 104 12.53 15.95 2.18
CA GLY A 104 13.50 15.38 1.24
C GLY A 104 13.33 13.88 1.00
N ILE A 105 12.10 13.35 1.12
CA ILE A 105 11.79 11.93 0.96
C ILE A 105 10.83 11.68 -0.20
N THR A 106 10.83 10.45 -0.72
CA THR A 106 9.75 9.95 -1.56
C THR A 106 8.85 9.05 -0.74
N LEU A 107 7.64 9.53 -0.45
CA LEU A 107 6.63 8.74 0.24
C LEU A 107 5.81 7.97 -0.81
N PRO A 108 5.70 6.63 -0.73
CA PRO A 108 5.01 5.83 -1.75
C PRO A 108 3.48 5.99 -1.71
N VAL A 109 2.95 6.69 -0.71
CA VAL A 109 1.51 6.89 -0.49
C VAL A 109 1.22 8.31 -0.04
N ALA A 110 0.15 8.90 -0.55
CA ALA A 110 -0.30 10.22 -0.12
C ALA A 110 -0.97 10.21 1.26
N VAL A 111 -0.64 11.19 2.10
CA VAL A 111 -1.35 11.44 3.37
C VAL A 111 -2.64 12.20 3.07
N SER A 112 -3.72 11.46 2.81
CA SER A 112 -5.01 12.07 2.47
C SER A 112 -6.19 11.19 2.90
N PRO A 113 -7.31 11.77 3.37
CA PRO A 113 -8.53 11.01 3.66
C PRO A 113 -9.18 10.40 2.40
N ASN A 114 -8.85 10.94 1.22
CA ASN A 114 -9.44 10.58 -0.07
C ASN A 114 -8.49 9.78 -0.97
N VAL A 115 -7.36 9.30 -0.43
CA VAL A 115 -6.41 8.50 -1.20
C VAL A 115 -7.08 7.21 -1.70
N ASP A 116 -6.83 6.87 -2.97
CA ASP A 116 -7.28 5.63 -3.59
C ASP A 116 -6.19 4.56 -3.47
N CYS A 117 -6.28 3.77 -2.41
CA CYS A 117 -5.34 2.68 -2.12
C CYS A 117 -5.43 1.51 -3.11
N SER A 118 -6.42 1.48 -4.01
CA SER A 118 -6.50 0.45 -5.05
C SER A 118 -5.48 0.68 -6.16
N LYS A 119 -4.97 1.91 -6.29
CA LYS A 119 -3.96 2.32 -7.29
C LYS A 119 -2.52 2.27 -6.78
N VAL A 120 -2.32 1.83 -5.54
CA VAL A 120 -1.01 1.74 -4.89
C VAL A 120 -0.39 0.36 -5.21
N GLY A 121 0.84 0.38 -5.75
CA GLY A 121 1.61 -0.80 -6.19
C GLY A 121 3.10 -0.67 -5.89
#